data_AF-Q58KD6-F1
#
_entry.id   AF-Q58KD6-F1
#
_cell.length_a   1.000
_cell.length_b   1.000
_cell.length_c   1.000
_cell.angle_alpha   90.00
_cell.angle_beta   90.00
_cell.angle_gamma   90.00
#
_symmetry.space_group_name_H-M   'P 1'
#
loop_
_entity.id
_entity.type
_entity.pdbx_description
1 polymer ?
#
loop_
_entity_poly.entity_id
_entity_poly.type
_entity_poly.pdbx_seq_one_letter_code
_entity_poly.pdbx_strand_id
1 'polypeptide(L)'
;MSTFDVRGLNLKLPNRLTFCQATGKTPFYIFGGMGNISLFGIFAALAEFERALVSERTKVGLASARARGRNGGGQYKMTPAKLRLAMAAMGQKETVVNELCKELGVTRQTLYRHLGPDGVLRQDGQKLLER
;
A
#
# COMPACT_ATOMS: atom_id res chain seq x y z
N MET A 1 0.19 -20.96 -4.44
CA MET A 1 -0.78 -21.17 -3.34
C MET A 1 -1.67 -19.93 -3.28
N SER A 2 -2.76 -19.94 -4.04
CA SER A 2 -3.64 -18.79 -4.25
C SER A 2 -4.42 -18.47 -2.98
N THR A 3 -4.25 -17.26 -2.45
CA THR A 3 -5.14 -16.70 -1.42
C THR A 3 -6.55 -16.61 -1.98
N PHE A 4 -7.49 -17.35 -1.39
CA PHE A 4 -8.93 -17.13 -1.55
C PHE A 4 -9.25 -15.74 -0.98
N ASP A 5 -9.39 -14.74 -1.84
CA ASP A 5 -9.75 -13.38 -1.44
C ASP A 5 -11.28 -13.22 -1.47
N VAL A 6 -11.92 -13.35 -0.30
CA VAL A 6 -13.37 -13.19 -0.13
C VAL A 6 -13.83 -11.72 -0.11
N ARG A 7 -12.91 -10.76 -0.30
CA ARG A 7 -13.19 -9.30 -0.19
C ARG A 7 -13.85 -8.69 -1.44
N GLY A 8 -14.22 -9.52 -2.42
CA GLY A 8 -14.88 -9.10 -3.66
C GLY A 8 -16.41 -9.22 -3.66
N LEU A 9 -17.08 -9.54 -2.55
CA LEU A 9 -18.55 -9.56 -2.51
C LEU A 9 -19.11 -8.13 -2.35
N ASN A 10 -19.10 -7.38 -3.46
CA ASN A 10 -19.97 -6.22 -3.58
C ASN A 10 -21.41 -6.73 -3.74
N LEU A 11 -22.18 -6.66 -2.65
CA LEU A 11 -23.60 -6.98 -2.64
C LEU A 11 -24.36 -5.98 -3.52
N LYS A 12 -24.56 -6.32 -4.79
CA LYS A 12 -25.58 -5.70 -5.63
C LYS A 12 -26.60 -6.78 -6.00
N LEU A 13 -27.54 -7.02 -5.10
CA LEU A 13 -28.75 -7.77 -5.40
C LEU A 13 -29.66 -6.83 -6.20
N PRO A 14 -29.97 -7.17 -7.46
CA PRO A 14 -31.34 -7.57 -7.73
C PRO A 14 -31.44 -8.63 -8.83
N ASN A 15 -32.19 -9.71 -8.56
CA ASN A 15 -32.88 -10.54 -9.56
C ASN A 15 -32.21 -10.72 -10.93
N ARG A 16 -31.17 -11.55 -11.00
CA ARG A 16 -31.01 -12.57 -12.06
C ARG A 16 -29.72 -13.34 -11.83
N LEU A 17 -29.82 -14.65 -12.05
CA LEU A 17 -28.71 -15.58 -12.08
C LEU A 17 -27.50 -14.99 -12.80
N THR A 18 -26.36 -14.94 -12.14
CA THR A 18 -25.06 -15.07 -12.83
C THR A 18 -24.07 -15.72 -11.90
N PHE A 19 -23.98 -17.03 -12.07
CA PHE A 19 -22.97 -17.91 -11.55
C PHE A 19 -21.71 -17.72 -12.37
N CYS A 20 -20.62 -17.22 -11.76
CA CYS A 20 -19.29 -17.20 -12.40
C CYS A 20 -18.53 -18.45 -11.93
N GLN A 21 -18.27 -19.37 -12.86
CA GLN A 21 -17.48 -20.56 -12.60
C GLN A 21 -16.00 -20.20 -12.39
N ALA A 22 -15.47 -20.51 -11.20
CA ALA A 22 -14.03 -20.69 -11.00
C ALA A 22 -13.70 -22.18 -11.15
N THR A 23 -13.18 -22.51 -12.32
CA THR A 23 -12.43 -23.71 -12.73
C THR A 23 -12.20 -24.81 -11.66
N GLY A 24 -12.95 -25.91 -11.80
CA GLY A 24 -12.39 -27.25 -11.87
C GLY A 24 -11.85 -27.91 -10.61
N LYS A 25 -12.75 -28.36 -9.72
CA LYS A 25 -12.84 -29.76 -9.22
C LYS A 25 -14.02 -29.87 -8.24
N THR A 26 -15.00 -30.68 -8.64
CA THR A 26 -16.21 -31.14 -7.94
C THR A 26 -17.14 -30.06 -7.34
N PRO A 27 -18.37 -29.87 -7.88
CA PRO A 27 -19.39 -29.09 -7.20
C PRO A 27 -19.81 -29.87 -5.94
N PHE A 28 -19.52 -29.33 -4.76
CA PHE A 28 -20.16 -29.80 -3.54
C PHE A 28 -21.59 -29.26 -3.55
N TYR A 29 -22.52 -30.09 -4.04
CA TYR A 29 -23.95 -29.83 -4.09
C TYR A 29 -24.50 -29.66 -2.66
N ILE A 30 -24.93 -28.44 -2.30
CA ILE A 30 -25.83 -28.23 -1.15
C ILE A 30 -27.23 -28.01 -1.75
N PHE A 31 -27.85 -29.08 -2.23
CA PHE A 31 -29.27 -29.07 -2.59
C PHE A 31 -30.08 -29.53 -1.37
N GLY A 32 -30.95 -28.65 -0.86
CA GLY A 32 -32.11 -29.01 -0.02
C GLY A 32 -31.83 -29.80 1.26
N GLY A 33 -31.54 -29.11 2.37
CA GLY A 33 -31.54 -29.73 3.69
C GLY A 33 -31.30 -28.70 4.79
N MET A 34 -32.36 -28.34 5.49
CA MET A 34 -32.32 -27.47 6.67
C MET A 34 -31.55 -28.18 7.80
N GLY A 35 -30.23 -28.06 7.84
CA GLY A 35 -29.43 -28.71 8.89
C GLY A 35 -27.93 -28.85 8.61
N ASN A 36 -27.18 -27.76 8.45
CA ASN A 36 -25.71 -27.82 8.41
C ASN A 36 -25.00 -26.50 8.80
N ILE A 37 -25.55 -25.74 9.75
CA ILE A 37 -24.93 -24.48 10.20
C ILE A 37 -23.60 -24.70 10.94
N SER A 38 -23.34 -25.91 11.44
CA SER A 38 -22.15 -26.22 12.23
C SER A 38 -20.87 -26.38 11.41
N LEU A 39 -20.94 -26.94 10.19
CA LEU A 39 -19.74 -27.23 9.42
C LEU A 39 -19.12 -25.96 8.81
N PHE A 40 -19.95 -25.04 8.33
CA PHE A 40 -19.49 -23.73 7.85
C PHE A 40 -18.90 -22.88 8.97
N GLY A 41 -19.45 -22.94 10.19
CA GLY A 41 -18.91 -22.24 11.36
C GLY A 41 -17.51 -22.74 11.76
N ILE A 42 -17.29 -24.06 11.72
CA ILE A 42 -15.98 -24.65 12.04
C ILE A 42 -14.94 -24.24 11.00
N PHE A 43 -15.25 -24.34 9.70
CA PHE A 43 -14.31 -23.91 8.66
C PHE A 43 -14.07 -22.39 8.68
N ALA A 44 -15.08 -21.58 9.02
CA ALA A 44 -14.90 -20.14 9.22
C ALA A 44 -13.96 -19.83 10.40
N ALA A 45 -14.13 -20.52 11.53
CA ALA A 45 -13.26 -20.37 12.70
C ALA A 45 -11.82 -20.82 12.42
N LEU A 46 -11.63 -21.91 11.68
CA LEU A 46 -10.32 -22.39 11.25
C LEU A 46 -9.63 -21.41 10.29
N ALA A 47 -10.37 -20.85 9.32
CA ALA A 47 -9.83 -19.87 8.39
C ALA A 47 -9.34 -18.60 9.10
N GLU A 48 -10.07 -18.12 10.11
CA GLU A 48 -9.63 -16.98 10.93
C GLU A 48 -8.41 -17.33 11.80
N PHE A 49 -8.34 -18.54 12.35
CA PHE A 49 -7.19 -19.00 13.11
C PHE A 49 -5.91 -19.08 12.26
N GLU A 50 -5.99 -19.64 11.05
CA GLU A 50 -4.85 -19.69 10.12
C GLU A 50 -4.40 -18.28 9.72
N ARG A 51 -5.35 -17.36 9.48
CA ARG A 51 -5.04 -15.97 9.16
C ARG A 51 -4.31 -15.27 10.33
N ALA A 52 -4.74 -15.52 11.56
CA ALA A 52 -4.08 -15.00 12.75
C ALA A 52 -2.63 -15.50 12.87
N LEU A 53 -2.38 -16.80 12.69
CA LEU A 53 -1.04 -17.40 12.72
C LEU A 53 -0.10 -16.84 11.63
N VAL A 54 -0.60 -16.66 10.40
CA VAL A 54 0.19 -16.07 9.30
C VAL A 54 0.55 -14.61 9.63
N SER A 55 -0.37 -13.86 10.24
CA SER A 55 -0.13 -12.48 10.63
C SER A 55 0.94 -12.36 11.71
N GLU A 56 0.93 -13.27 12.70
CA GLU A 56 1.88 -13.29 13.80
C GLU A 56 3.29 -13.59 13.31
N ARG A 57 3.44 -14.61 12.44
CA ARG A 57 4.71 -14.93 11.81
C ARG A 57 5.30 -13.76 11.04
N THR A 58 4.46 -13.02 10.31
CA THR A 58 4.88 -11.83 9.56
C THR A 58 5.34 -10.71 10.51
N LYS A 59 4.65 -10.50 11.63
CA LYS A 59 5.04 -9.51 12.65
C LYS A 59 6.41 -9.83 13.26
N VAL A 60 6.64 -11.09 13.63
CA VAL A 60 7.93 -11.56 14.16
C VAL A 60 9.04 -11.37 13.11
N GLY A 61 8.76 -11.72 11.85
CA GLY A 61 9.70 -11.52 10.74
C GLY A 61 10.04 -10.04 10.51
N LEU A 62 9.05 -9.15 10.54
CA LEU A 62 9.25 -7.70 10.42
C LEU A 62 10.04 -7.14 11.62
N ALA A 63 9.76 -7.61 12.84
CA ALA A 63 10.52 -7.21 14.03
C ALA A 63 12.00 -7.63 13.90
N SER A 64 12.27 -8.87 13.49
CA SER A 64 13.64 -9.35 13.22
C SER A 64 14.32 -8.57 12.08
N ALA A 65 13.60 -8.18 11.03
CA ALA A 65 14.14 -7.35 9.95
C ALA A 65 14.50 -5.93 10.44
N ARG A 66 13.63 -5.32 11.28
CA ARG A 66 13.88 -4.01 11.89
C ARG A 66 15.05 -4.04 12.88
N ALA A 67 15.18 -5.10 13.68
CA ALA A 67 16.33 -5.30 14.57
C ALA A 67 17.65 -5.36 13.80
N ARG A 68 17.63 -5.87 12.56
CA ARG A 68 18.77 -5.86 11.62
C ARG A 68 18.95 -4.51 10.89
N GLY A 69 18.22 -3.47 11.26
CA GLY A 69 18.32 -2.13 10.66
C GLY A 69 17.59 -1.95 9.31
N ARG A 70 16.80 -2.93 8.86
CA ARG A 70 16.01 -2.76 7.63
C ARG A 70 14.79 -1.87 7.91
N ASN A 71 14.85 -0.64 7.43
CA ASN A 71 13.71 0.27 7.41
C ASN A 71 12.83 -0.06 6.20
N GLY A 72 11.66 -0.65 6.44
CA GLY A 72 10.67 -0.93 5.41
C GLY A 72 10.01 0.35 4.88
N GLY A 73 9.19 0.20 3.83
CA GLY A 73 8.49 1.31 3.17
C GLY A 73 9.10 1.66 1.80
N GLY A 74 8.40 2.54 1.07
CA GLY A 74 8.88 3.04 -0.22
C GLY A 74 10.05 4.00 -0.07
N GLN A 75 11.02 3.94 -0.98
CA GLN A 75 12.11 4.90 -1.01
C GLN A 75 11.60 6.31 -1.29
N TYR A 76 12.17 7.27 -0.59
CA TYR A 76 11.77 8.65 -0.74
C TYR A 76 12.38 9.25 -2.01
N LYS A 77 11.54 9.81 -2.89
CA LYS A 77 11.98 10.30 -4.21
C LYS A 77 12.91 11.53 -4.14
N MET A 78 12.77 12.32 -3.06
CA MET A 78 13.46 13.60 -2.89
C MET A 78 14.58 13.47 -1.85
N THR A 79 15.84 13.39 -2.28
CA THR A 79 16.98 13.23 -1.38
C THR A 79 17.48 14.58 -0.84
N PRO A 80 18.26 14.62 0.26
CA PRO A 80 18.80 15.89 0.76
C PRO A 80 19.69 16.58 -0.28
N ALA A 81 20.39 15.82 -1.12
CA ALA A 81 21.17 16.36 -2.23
C ALA A 81 20.28 17.08 -3.27
N LYS A 82 19.17 16.44 -3.68
CA LYS A 82 18.19 17.05 -4.60
C LYS A 82 17.56 18.30 -4.01
N LEU A 83 17.33 18.31 -2.70
CA LEU A 83 16.74 19.43 -1.99
C LEU A 83 17.69 20.64 -1.93
N ARG A 84 18.98 20.42 -1.70
CA ARG A 84 20.01 21.48 -1.81
C ARG A 84 20.11 22.05 -3.23
N LEU A 85 20.09 21.19 -4.25
CA LEU A 85 20.09 21.62 -5.65
C LEU A 85 18.85 22.46 -5.97
N ALA A 86 17.67 21.96 -5.57
CA ALA A 86 16.42 22.67 -5.75
C ALA A 86 16.38 24.04 -5.05
N MET A 87 16.97 24.15 -3.84
CA MET A 87 17.12 25.45 -3.16
C MET A 87 17.97 26.42 -3.96
N ALA A 88 19.12 25.98 -4.46
CA ALA A 88 20.02 26.81 -5.27
C ALA A 88 19.36 27.27 -6.58
N ALA A 89 18.61 26.37 -7.24
CA ALA A 89 17.89 26.67 -8.47
C ALA A 89 16.73 27.65 -8.23
N MET A 90 15.94 27.48 -7.17
CA MET A 90 14.82 28.36 -6.84
C MET A 90 15.28 29.76 -6.39
N GLY A 91 16.52 29.92 -5.90
CA GLY A 91 17.11 31.22 -5.62
C GLY A 91 17.42 32.06 -6.87
N GLN A 92 17.50 31.43 -8.04
CA GLN A 92 17.70 32.11 -9.32
C GLN A 92 16.34 32.45 -9.95
N LYS A 93 16.13 33.73 -10.30
CA LYS A 93 14.86 34.22 -10.84
C LYS A 93 14.52 33.70 -12.25
N GLU A 94 15.49 33.09 -12.94
CA GLU A 94 15.34 32.58 -14.31
C GLU A 94 14.87 31.12 -14.37
N THR A 95 14.72 30.46 -13.23
CA THR A 95 14.46 29.02 -13.17
C THR A 95 13.01 28.65 -13.52
N VAL A 96 12.84 27.80 -14.53
CA VAL A 96 11.54 27.21 -14.87
C VAL A 96 11.29 25.95 -14.04
N VAL A 97 10.33 26.03 -13.11
CA VAL A 97 10.01 24.94 -12.16
C VAL A 97 9.71 23.60 -12.84
N ASN A 98 9.12 23.62 -14.03
CA ASN A 98 8.76 22.40 -14.75
C ASN A 98 10.00 21.64 -15.26
N GLU A 99 11.00 22.36 -15.79
CA GLU A 99 12.25 21.76 -16.26
C GLU A 99 13.08 21.25 -15.09
N LEU A 100 13.15 22.02 -13.99
CA LEU A 100 13.78 21.58 -12.74
C LEU A 100 13.17 20.28 -12.20
N CYS A 101 11.84 20.16 -12.23
CA CYS A 101 11.15 18.95 -11.79
C CYS A 101 11.49 17.73 -12.66
N LYS A 102 11.62 17.91 -13.98
CA LYS A 102 12.01 16.84 -14.90
C LYS A 102 13.44 16.38 -14.62
N GLU A 103 14.37 17.32 -14.45
CA GLU A 103 15.78 17.02 -14.16
C GLU A 103 15.94 16.26 -12.84
N LEU A 104 15.22 16.70 -11.80
CA LEU A 104 15.25 16.05 -10.49
C LEU A 104 14.43 14.74 -10.42
N GLY A 105 13.60 14.46 -11.45
CA GLY A 105 12.69 13.32 -11.49
C GLY A 105 11.59 13.36 -10.41
N VAL A 106 11.18 14.55 -10.00
CA VAL A 106 10.17 14.77 -8.97
C VAL A 106 8.94 15.49 -9.53
N THR A 107 7.78 15.24 -8.95
CA THR A 107 6.58 15.99 -9.31
C THR A 107 6.60 17.37 -8.67
N ARG A 108 5.94 18.35 -9.32
CA ARG A 108 5.73 19.70 -8.76
C ARG A 108 5.15 19.67 -7.35
N GLN A 109 4.24 18.74 -7.09
CA GLN A 109 3.65 18.51 -5.76
C GLN A 109 4.71 18.14 -4.72
N THR A 110 5.65 17.27 -5.09
CA THR A 110 6.73 16.83 -4.18
C THR A 110 7.68 17.98 -3.90
N LEU A 111 8.03 18.77 -4.92
CA LEU A 111 8.88 19.96 -4.76
C LEU A 111 8.25 20.98 -3.80
N TYR A 112 7.00 21.37 -4.05
CA TYR A 112 6.30 22.38 -3.24
C TYR A 112 5.94 21.91 -1.83
N ARG A 113 5.94 20.61 -1.57
CA ARG A 113 5.82 20.09 -0.20
C ARG A 113 7.03 20.47 0.65
N HIS A 114 8.21 20.52 0.05
CA HIS A 114 9.46 20.83 0.76
C HIS A 114 9.89 22.29 0.65
N LEU A 115 9.59 22.94 -0.47
CA LEU A 115 10.08 24.27 -0.80
C LEU A 115 8.92 25.20 -1.12
N GLY A 116 9.00 26.44 -0.63
CA GLY A 116 8.13 27.52 -1.08
C GLY A 116 8.53 28.02 -2.49
N PRO A 117 7.67 28.83 -3.14
CA PRO A 117 8.01 29.52 -4.39
C PRO A 117 9.28 30.36 -4.28
N ASP A 118 9.56 30.88 -3.09
CA ASP A 118 10.73 31.73 -2.80
C ASP A 118 12.00 30.94 -2.44
N GLY A 119 11.99 29.61 -2.56
CA GLY A 119 13.10 28.75 -2.16
C GLY A 119 13.23 28.51 -0.65
N VAL A 120 12.29 29.01 0.16
CA VAL A 120 12.25 28.81 1.61
C VAL A 120 11.87 27.37 1.96
N LEU A 121 12.58 26.76 2.92
CA LEU A 121 12.29 25.41 3.40
C LEU A 121 11.02 25.36 4.25
N ARG A 122 10.12 24.44 3.89
CA ARG A 122 8.98 24.04 4.73
C ARG A 122 9.41 22.98 5.75
N GLN A 123 8.52 22.71 6.72
CA GLN A 123 8.74 21.71 7.77
C GLN A 123 9.15 20.34 7.22
N ASP A 124 8.55 19.89 6.11
CA ASP A 124 8.89 18.60 5.50
C ASP A 124 10.29 18.60 4.86
N GLY A 125 10.77 19.76 4.40
CA GLY A 125 12.12 19.92 3.89
C GLY A 125 13.15 19.94 5.02
N GLN A 126 12.83 20.60 6.15
CA GLN A 126 13.66 20.64 7.35
C GLN A 126 13.88 19.24 7.93
N LYS A 127 12.79 18.47 8.12
CA LYS A 127 12.84 17.08 8.58
C LYS A 127 13.70 16.17 7.70
N LEU A 128 13.87 16.51 6.43
CA LEU A 128 14.66 15.73 5.49
C LEU A 128 16.15 16.04 5.57
N LEU A 129 16.51 17.24 6.02
CA LEU A 129 17.88 17.69 6.22
C LEU A 129 18.42 17.25 7.59
N GLU A 130 17.53 17.10 8.57
CA GLU A 130 17.81 16.64 9.94
C GLU A 130 17.97 15.11 10.05
N ARG A 131 17.67 14.38 8.97
CA ARG A 131 17.61 12.92 8.93
C ARG A 131 18.89 12.29 8.43
#